data_AF-A0A9E3XBS3-F1
#
_entry.id   AF-A0A9E3XBS3-F1
#
_cell.length_a   1.000
_cell.length_b   1.000
_cell.length_c   1.000
_cell.angle_alpha   90.00
_cell.angle_beta   90.00
_cell.angle_gamma   90.00
#
_symmetry.space_group_name_H-M   'P 1'
#
loop_
_entity.id
_entity.type
_entity.pdbx_description
1 polymer ?
#
loop_
_entity_poly.entity_id
_entity_poly.type
_entity_poly.pdbx_seq_one_letter_code
_entity_poly.pdbx_strand_id
1 'polypeptide(L)'
;MGVFSTFSLSQDGTLDTLFGIGGKVTTQIGPGYDAAYSVAIQSDGKIVVAGESYISGSPSNLNNDIALVRYNVNGSLDDSFGAGGIVTTPIGSGLDLSQGVLIQSDGRIIATGQGWDGAAYRFAAVRYNVKMAAWTTVLEPGG
;
A
#
# COMPACT_ATOMS: atom_id res chain seq x y z
N MET A 1 17.37 -31.72 31.05
CA MET A 1 17.14 -31.52 29.61
C MET A 1 16.50 -30.16 29.43
N GLY A 2 17.28 -29.13 29.11
CA GLY A 2 16.77 -27.80 28.78
C GLY A 2 17.03 -27.56 27.31
N VAL A 3 15.97 -27.53 26.50
CA VAL A 3 16.09 -27.16 25.09
C VAL A 3 16.07 -25.65 25.02
N PHE A 4 17.22 -25.05 24.71
CA PHE A 4 17.27 -23.68 24.22
C PHE A 4 16.74 -23.72 22.79
N SER A 5 15.51 -23.26 22.57
CA SER A 5 15.04 -22.93 21.23
C SER A 5 15.77 -21.67 20.78
N THR A 6 16.93 -21.84 20.14
CA THR A 6 17.47 -20.82 19.27
C THR A 6 16.48 -20.68 18.12
N PHE A 7 15.67 -19.62 18.13
CA PHE A 7 15.05 -19.13 16.90
C PHE A 7 16.20 -18.63 16.02
N SER A 8 16.83 -19.55 15.29
CA SER A 8 17.68 -19.21 14.17
C SER A 8 16.75 -18.70 13.09
N LEU A 9 16.59 -17.38 12.99
CA LEU A 9 16.09 -16.77 11.77
C LEU A 9 17.12 -17.12 10.69
N SER A 10 16.81 -18.11 9.83
CA SER A 10 17.66 -18.51 8.72
C SER A 10 17.85 -17.31 7.79
N GLN A 11 18.99 -16.63 7.93
CA GLN A 11 19.42 -15.54 7.06
C GLN A 11 20.15 -16.11 5.85
N ASP A 12 19.59 -17.15 5.24
CA ASP A 12 20.18 -17.91 4.13
C ASP A 12 19.74 -17.39 2.75
N GLY A 13 19.04 -16.25 2.73
CA GLY A 13 18.49 -15.66 1.52
C GLY A 13 17.29 -16.42 0.96
N THR A 14 16.76 -17.41 1.70
CA THR A 14 15.50 -18.06 1.32
C THR A 14 14.34 -17.08 1.47
N LEU A 15 13.29 -17.30 0.67
CA LEU A 15 12.06 -16.54 0.78
C LEU A 15 11.37 -16.86 2.12
N ASP A 16 10.92 -15.83 2.84
CA ASP A 16 10.09 -16.00 4.03
C ASP A 16 8.74 -16.61 3.62
N THR A 17 8.55 -17.90 3.85
CA THR A 17 7.36 -18.62 3.42
C THR A 17 6.09 -18.23 4.19
N LEU A 18 6.21 -17.46 5.27
CA LEU A 18 5.07 -16.88 5.99
C LEU A 18 4.52 -15.62 5.32
N PHE A 19 5.22 -15.07 4.33
CA PHE A 19 4.77 -13.92 3.54
C PHE A 19 4.01 -14.37 2.28
N GLY A 20 2.69 -14.23 2.27
CA GLY A 20 1.85 -14.60 1.13
C GLY A 20 1.96 -16.07 0.75
N ILE A 21 2.14 -16.35 -0.54
CA ILE A 21 2.26 -17.71 -1.08
C ILE A 21 3.69 -17.97 -1.51
N GLY A 22 4.41 -18.79 -0.72
CA GLY A 22 5.80 -19.12 -0.98
C GLY A 22 6.73 -17.91 -0.95
N GLY A 23 6.47 -16.97 -0.04
CA GLY A 23 7.22 -15.74 0.15
C GLY A 23 6.97 -14.64 -0.87
N LYS A 24 5.82 -14.68 -1.55
CA LYS A 24 5.45 -13.75 -2.62
C LYS A 24 4.00 -13.35 -2.50
N VAL A 25 3.71 -12.13 -2.93
CA VAL A 25 2.36 -11.61 -3.09
C VAL A 25 2.27 -10.96 -4.46
N THR A 26 1.16 -11.22 -5.15
CA THR A 26 0.77 -10.53 -6.38
C THR A 26 -0.66 -10.04 -6.18
N THR A 27 -0.91 -8.77 -6.48
CA THR A 27 -2.23 -8.17 -6.36
C THR A 27 -2.57 -7.52 -7.68
N GLN A 28 -3.68 -7.98 -8.26
CA GLN A 28 -4.29 -7.31 -9.40
C GLN A 28 -5.13 -6.15 -8.89
N ILE A 29 -4.90 -4.95 -9.42
CA ILE A 29 -5.65 -3.75 -9.04
C ILE A 29 -6.68 -3.42 -10.12
N GLY A 30 -6.23 -3.29 -11.37
CA GLY A 30 -7.06 -2.95 -12.51
C GLY A 30 -7.13 -4.06 -13.57
N PRO A 31 -7.76 -3.77 -14.73
CA PRO A 31 -7.81 -4.69 -15.87
C PRO A 31 -6.50 -4.74 -16.68
N GLY A 32 -5.55 -3.84 -16.42
CA GLY A 32 -4.31 -3.72 -17.17
C GLY A 32 -3.08 -4.07 -16.37
N TYR A 33 -1.96 -3.40 -16.69
CA TYR A 33 -0.72 -3.59 -15.95
C TYR A 33 -0.72 -2.76 -14.67
N ASP A 34 -0.04 -3.30 -13.66
CA ASP A 34 0.21 -2.67 -12.37
C ASP A 34 1.73 -2.64 -12.15
N ALA A 35 2.25 -1.52 -11.64
CA ALA A 35 3.67 -1.38 -11.35
C ALA A 35 3.88 -0.77 -9.96
N ALA A 36 4.82 -1.34 -9.20
CA ALA A 36 5.24 -0.83 -7.90
C ALA A 36 6.61 -0.15 -8.02
N TYR A 37 6.75 1.04 -7.45
CA TYR A 37 7.98 1.84 -7.52
C TYR A 37 8.57 2.15 -6.15
N SER A 38 7.76 2.14 -5.08
CA SER A 38 8.22 2.50 -3.75
C SER A 38 7.50 1.68 -2.67
N VAL A 39 8.14 1.53 -1.52
CA VAL A 39 7.61 0.81 -0.36
C VAL A 39 7.98 1.52 0.93
N ALA A 40 7.06 1.52 1.89
CA ALA A 40 7.32 1.95 3.26
C ALA A 40 6.61 1.03 4.26
N ILE A 41 7.15 0.97 5.48
CA ILE A 41 6.59 0.16 6.57
C ILE A 41 6.00 1.10 7.62
N GLN A 42 4.77 0.84 8.04
CA GLN A 42 4.12 1.54 9.13
C GLN A 42 4.62 1.03 10.49
N SER A 43 4.41 1.79 11.56
CA SER A 43 4.87 1.42 12.91
C SER A 43 4.26 0.13 13.46
N ASP A 44 3.12 -0.30 12.92
CA ASP A 44 2.46 -1.57 13.26
C ASP A 44 2.93 -2.75 12.39
N GLY A 45 3.95 -2.54 11.54
CA GLY A 45 4.52 -3.54 10.65
C GLY A 45 3.76 -3.73 9.34
N LYS A 46 2.64 -3.04 9.12
CA LYS A 46 1.96 -3.09 7.82
C LYS A 46 2.83 -2.46 6.73
N ILE A 47 2.71 -3.00 5.52
CA ILE A 47 3.55 -2.63 4.38
C ILE A 47 2.70 -1.84 3.40
N VAL A 48 3.13 -0.65 3.04
CA VAL A 48 2.50 0.19 2.02
C VAL A 48 3.37 0.19 0.78
N VAL A 49 2.82 -0.28 -0.34
CA VAL A 49 3.45 -0.26 -1.66
C VAL A 49 2.78 0.83 -2.49
N ALA A 50 3.59 1.63 -3.19
CA ALA A 50 3.11 2.71 -4.04
C ALA A 50 3.61 2.55 -5.48
N GLY A 51 2.76 2.93 -6.42
CA GLY A 51 3.09 2.92 -7.84
C GLY A 51 1.93 3.40 -8.70
N GLU A 52 1.63 2.66 -9.76
CA GLU A 52 0.57 2.96 -10.71
C GLU A 52 -0.24 1.71 -11.06
N SER A 53 -1.49 1.94 -11.47
CA SER A 53 -2.36 0.90 -12.00
C SER A 53 -3.19 1.44 -13.16
N TYR A 54 -3.31 0.64 -14.22
CA TYR A 54 -4.27 0.92 -15.28
C TYR A 54 -5.69 0.59 -14.81
N ILE A 55 -6.49 1.62 -14.55
CA ILE A 55 -7.87 1.46 -14.04
C ILE A 55 -8.89 1.46 -15.17
N SER A 56 -8.82 2.43 -16.07
CA SER A 56 -9.77 2.58 -17.17
C SER A 56 -9.23 3.48 -18.26
N GLY A 57 -9.67 3.27 -19.51
CA GLY A 57 -9.21 4.06 -20.66
C GLY A 57 -9.06 3.22 -21.91
N SER A 58 -8.26 3.70 -22.86
CA SER A 58 -7.78 2.91 -23.99
C SER A 58 -6.35 2.45 -23.70
N PRO A 59 -5.95 1.22 -24.07
CA PRO A 59 -4.54 0.81 -24.01
C PRO A 59 -3.58 1.74 -24.78
N SER A 60 -4.11 2.49 -25.76
CA SER A 60 -3.37 3.49 -26.53
C SER A 60 -3.28 4.87 -25.85
N ASN A 61 -3.94 5.06 -24.71
CA ASN A 61 -3.90 6.29 -23.91
C ASN A 61 -3.73 5.90 -22.43
N LEU A 62 -2.48 5.91 -21.96
CA LEU A 62 -2.11 5.55 -20.60
C LEU A 62 -2.82 6.47 -19.61
N ASN A 63 -3.91 5.98 -19.03
CA ASN A 63 -4.70 6.65 -18.01
C ASN A 63 -4.60 5.83 -16.73
N ASN A 64 -3.37 5.79 -16.21
CA ASN A 64 -3.05 5.07 -14.99
C ASN A 64 -3.26 6.03 -13.82
N ASP A 65 -3.79 5.48 -12.74
CA ASP A 65 -3.93 6.23 -11.49
C ASP A 65 -2.77 5.88 -10.56
N ILE A 66 -2.46 6.80 -9.64
CA ILE A 66 -1.62 6.46 -8.48
C ILE A 66 -2.28 5.32 -7.74
N ALA A 67 -1.53 4.25 -7.47
CA ALA A 67 -2.02 3.10 -6.73
C ALA A 67 -1.23 2.91 -5.44
N LEU A 68 -1.94 2.74 -4.33
CA LEU A 68 -1.41 2.29 -3.05
C LEU A 68 -2.03 0.94 -2.71
N VAL A 69 -1.20 -0.02 -2.31
CA VAL A 69 -1.64 -1.29 -1.74
C VAL A 69 -1.07 -1.41 -0.34
N ARG A 70 -1.91 -1.75 0.63
CA ARG A 70 -1.48 -2.05 1.99
C ARG A 70 -1.64 -3.53 2.32
N TYR A 71 -0.54 -4.13 2.75
CA TYR A 71 -0.49 -5.50 3.23
C TYR A 71 -0.28 -5.53 4.75
N ASN A 72 -0.83 -6.55 5.39
CA ASN A 72 -0.44 -6.98 6.71
C ASN A 72 0.98 -7.56 6.70
N VAL A 73 1.56 -7.77 7.88
CA VAL A 73 2.93 -8.32 8.05
C VAL A 73 3.13 -9.65 7.32
N ASN A 74 2.08 -10.48 7.25
CA ASN A 74 2.09 -11.77 6.56
C ASN A 74 1.82 -11.68 5.05
N GLY A 75 1.74 -10.48 4.47
CA GLY A 75 1.48 -10.26 3.05
C GLY A 75 0.01 -10.36 2.62
N SER A 76 -0.95 -10.63 3.51
CA SER A 76 -2.37 -10.54 3.15
C SER A 76 -2.79 -9.07 2.99
N LEU A 77 -3.78 -8.78 2.15
CA LEU A 77 -4.32 -7.43 2.02
C LEU A 77 -4.94 -6.96 3.35
N ASP A 78 -4.72 -5.69 3.68
CA ASP A 78 -5.35 -5.07 4.85
C ASP A 78 -6.68 -4.43 4.46
N ASP A 79 -7.78 -5.14 4.70
CA ASP A 79 -9.14 -4.70 4.39
C ASP A 79 -9.58 -3.42 5.11
N SER A 80 -8.82 -2.94 6.11
CA SER A 80 -9.07 -1.65 6.75
C SER A 80 -8.55 -0.45 5.95
N PHE A 81 -7.81 -0.68 4.86
CA PHE A 81 -7.27 0.33 3.97
C PHE A 81 -8.04 0.39 2.65
N GLY A 82 -8.60 1.56 2.32
CA GLY A 82 -9.30 1.76 1.06
C GLY A 82 -10.37 0.70 0.80
N ALA A 83 -10.44 0.22 -0.44
CA ALA A 83 -11.28 -0.90 -0.83
C ALA A 83 -10.42 -2.18 -0.89
N GLY A 84 -10.56 -3.05 0.12
CA GLY A 84 -9.87 -4.35 0.14
C GLY A 84 -8.34 -4.24 0.16
N GLY A 85 -7.78 -3.25 0.87
CA GLY A 85 -6.34 -3.02 0.91
C GLY A 85 -5.80 -2.10 -0.18
N ILE A 86 -6.66 -1.54 -1.03
CA ILE A 86 -6.24 -0.79 -2.22
C ILE A 86 -6.84 0.61 -2.22
N VAL A 87 -6.03 1.60 -2.59
CA VAL A 87 -6.47 2.96 -2.92
C VAL A 87 -5.90 3.35 -4.28
N THR A 88 -6.77 3.77 -5.19
CA THR A 88 -6.38 4.41 -6.45
C THR A 88 -6.71 5.89 -6.40
N THR A 89 -5.91 6.73 -7.01
CA THR A 89 -6.11 8.18 -6.99
C THR A 89 -5.75 8.79 -8.34
N PRO A 90 -6.75 9.23 -9.12
CA PRO A 90 -6.50 10.08 -10.27
C PRO A 90 -6.07 11.47 -9.80
N ILE A 91 -5.02 12.00 -10.39
CA ILE A 91 -4.64 13.42 -10.32
C ILE A 91 -5.29 14.18 -11.46
N GLY A 92 -5.35 13.57 -12.65
CA GLY A 92 -6.02 14.14 -13.80
C GLY A 92 -6.45 13.09 -14.81
N SER A 93 -6.22 13.34 -16.09
CA SER A 93 -6.80 12.54 -17.20
C SER A 93 -5.75 11.76 -18.01
N GLY A 94 -4.59 11.49 -17.41
CA GLY A 94 -3.47 10.85 -18.09
C GLY A 94 -2.70 9.97 -17.12
N LEU A 95 -1.41 9.77 -17.39
CA LEU A 95 -0.55 8.95 -16.54
C LEU A 95 -0.27 9.65 -15.21
N ASP A 96 -0.79 9.06 -14.14
CA ASP A 96 -0.55 9.46 -12.77
C ASP A 96 0.16 8.31 -12.04
N LEU A 97 1.30 8.62 -11.39
CA LEU A 97 2.12 7.61 -10.75
C LEU A 97 2.82 8.14 -9.50
N SER A 98 3.07 7.22 -8.56
CA SER A 98 3.84 7.50 -7.35
C SER A 98 5.19 6.79 -7.40
N GLN A 99 6.28 7.57 -7.34
CA GLN A 99 7.66 7.07 -7.27
C GLN A 99 8.25 7.10 -5.86
N GLY A 100 7.60 7.81 -4.94
CA GLY A 100 8.03 7.91 -3.54
C GLY A 100 6.85 7.71 -2.61
N VAL A 101 7.06 6.97 -1.53
CA VAL A 101 6.10 6.88 -0.42
C VAL A 101 6.83 7.02 0.89
N LEU A 102 6.23 7.75 1.83
CA LEU A 102 6.72 7.87 3.19
C LEU A 102 5.56 7.83 4.18
N ILE A 103 5.85 7.35 5.39
CA ILE A 103 4.91 7.32 6.51
C ILE A 103 5.27 8.47 7.45
N GLN A 104 4.29 9.32 7.74
CA GLN A 104 4.41 10.38 8.74
C GLN A 104 4.33 9.79 10.16
N SER A 105 4.84 10.51 11.16
CA SER A 105 4.81 10.06 12.57
C SER A 105 3.41 9.87 13.14
N ASP A 106 2.39 10.50 12.55
CA ASP A 106 0.98 10.32 12.89
C ASP A 106 0.29 9.17 12.11
N GLY A 107 1.08 8.39 11.37
CA GLY A 107 0.60 7.23 10.60
C GLY A 107 0.01 7.58 9.23
N ARG A 108 -0.09 8.86 8.85
CA ARG A 108 -0.51 9.24 7.49
C ARG A 108 0.53 8.85 6.45
N ILE A 109 0.06 8.57 5.24
CA ILE A 109 0.90 8.18 4.12
C ILE A 109 1.02 9.37 3.18
N ILE A 110 2.23 9.72 2.75
CA ILE A 110 2.47 10.68 1.66
C ILE A 110 3.03 9.91 0.47
N ALA A 111 2.36 10.02 -0.68
CA ALA A 111 2.82 9.53 -1.97
C ALA A 111 3.24 10.72 -2.84
N THR A 112 4.36 10.60 -3.54
CA THR A 112 4.88 11.64 -4.44
C THR A 112 5.27 11.06 -5.79
N GLY A 113 5.05 11.83 -6.85
CA GLY A 113 5.44 11.45 -8.20
C GLY A 113 4.98 12.49 -9.20
N GLN A 114 4.33 12.04 -10.26
CA GLN A 114 3.82 12.92 -11.30
C GLN A 114 2.37 12.63 -11.61
N GLY A 115 1.66 13.65 -12.08
CA GLY A 115 0.33 13.50 -12.65
C GLY A 115 0.13 14.43 -13.84
N TRP A 116 -0.82 14.08 -14.70
CA TRP A 116 -1.16 14.85 -15.90
C TRP A 116 -2.34 15.79 -15.64
N ASP A 117 -2.11 17.10 -15.62
CA ASP A 117 -3.14 18.11 -15.31
C ASP A 117 -4.07 18.47 -16.50
N GLY A 118 -3.95 17.75 -17.62
CA GLY A 118 -4.63 18.06 -18.88
C GLY A 118 -3.74 18.80 -19.89
N ALA A 119 -2.60 19.34 -19.47
CA ALA A 119 -1.67 20.07 -20.33
C ALA A 119 -0.21 19.59 -20.22
N ALA A 120 0.24 19.20 -19.03
CA ALA A 120 1.60 18.72 -18.80
C ALA A 120 1.68 17.76 -17.60
N TYR A 121 2.77 17.00 -17.55
CA TYR A 121 3.16 16.30 -16.32
C TYR A 121 3.64 17.30 -15.28
N ARG A 122 3.04 17.24 -14.09
CA ARG A 122 3.36 18.07 -12.94
C ARG A 122 3.85 17.21 -11.80
N PHE A 123 4.66 17.78 -10.92
CA PHE A 123 4.93 17.14 -9.64
C PHE A 123 3.61 16.95 -8.89
N ALA A 124 3.40 15.77 -8.32
CA ALA A 124 2.22 15.43 -7.55
C ALA A 124 2.63 14.99 -6.15
N ALA A 125 1.84 15.41 -5.15
CA ALA A 125 1.95 14.96 -3.77
C ALA A 125 0.54 14.72 -3.22
N VAL A 126 0.28 13.48 -2.78
CA VAL A 126 -1.00 13.08 -2.20
C VAL A 126 -0.77 12.59 -0.79
N ARG A 127 -1.64 12.99 0.14
CA ARG A 127 -1.60 12.53 1.53
C ARG A 127 -2.86 11.77 1.89
N TYR A 128 -2.71 10.57 2.42
CA TYR A 128 -3.79 9.66 2.80
C TYR A 128 -3.90 9.57 4.31
N ASN A 129 -5.14 9.64 4.80
CA ASN A 129 -5.46 9.33 6.18
C ASN A 129 -5.57 7.81 6.35
N VAL A 130 -5.11 7.31 7.48
CA VAL A 130 -5.35 5.92 7.88
C VAL A 130 -6.52 5.92 8.85
N LYS A 131 -7.56 5.12 8.58
CA LYS A 131 -8.64 4.92 9.54
C LYS A 131 -8.04 4.31 10.81
N MET A 132 -8.05 5.06 11.91
CA MET A 132 -7.87 4.48 13.22
C MET A 132 -9.16 3.74 13.58
N ALA A 133 -9.04 2.56 14.19
CA ALA A 133 -10.21 1.91 14.79
C ALA A 133 -10.83 2.91 15.76
N ALA A 134 -12.08 3.30 15.52
CA ALA A 134 -12.82 4.11 16.47
C ALA A 134 -12.95 3.27 17.74
N TRP A 135 -12.39 3.73 18.86
CA TRP A 135 -12.72 3.17 20.16
C TRP A 135 -14.20 3.48 20.39
N THR A 136 -15.05 2.47 20.28
CA THR A 136 -16.40 2.58 20.82
C THR A 136 -16.23 2.64 22.33
N THR A 137 -16.35 3.83 22.91
CA THR A 137 -16.47 3.94 24.36
C THR A 137 -17.73 3.19 24.75
N VAL A 138 -17.59 1.97 25.28
CA VAL A 138 -18.69 1.34 26.01
C VAL A 138 -18.86 2.22 27.24
N LEU A 139 -19.91 3.06 27.23
CA LEU A 139 -20.40 3.64 28.46
C LEU A 139 -20.89 2.44 29.28
N GLU A 140 -20.08 1.99 30.23
CA GLU A 140 -20.58 1.21 31.35
C GLU A 140 -21.83 1.95 31.86
N PRO A 141 -23.00 1.31 31.96
CA PRO A 141 -24.16 1.92 32.59
C PRO A 141 -23.81 2.05 34.08
N GLY A 142 -23.23 3.19 34.44
CA GLY A 142 -22.85 3.49 35.81
C GLY A 142 -24.09 3.64 36.69
N GLY A 143 -24.06 2.89 37.80
CA GLY A 143 -24.30 3.38 39.17
C GLY A 143 -25.69 3.84 39.53
#